data_AF-A0A3D3XB44-F1
#
_entry.id   AF-A0A3D3XB44-F1
#
_cell.length_a   1.000
_cell.length_b   1.000
_cell.length_c   1.000
_cell.angle_alpha   90.00
_cell.angle_beta   90.00
_cell.angle_gamma   90.00
#
_symmetry.space_group_name_H-M   'P 1'
#
loop_
_entity.id
_entity.type
_entity.pdbx_description
1 polymer ?
#
loop_
_entity_poly.entity_id
_entity_poly.type
_entity_poly.pdbx_seq_one_letter_code
_entity_poly.pdbx_strand_id
1 'polypeptide(L)'
;METWVDLKLDLLGEKIVLDGIGFASIGRLKLLQILGERLAEIGVVPKYSTSLNNLKQLQDRDLIIGADGLNSMVREASGFLFEIDLLSNFFAWYGTRKTFSSLTQTFRNSPWGPFNAHHYRYSPEMSTFIIETDRETWEQSGFSRKSEMERIQVCEKIFEDVLDGEPLISNHSIWRNFPILRCKNWCSGNKVLIGDALHTAHFSIGSGTRLALEDSLALARSLKDHGTDLPSALKTFELERKPILQKLVDASLQSAHWYENFAENMKLPALEFAQTYLARAGRIDEERMRINSPIFIAELERYRSKSLKSS
;
A
#
# COMPACT_ATOMS: atom_id res chain seq x y z
N MET A 1 -8.08 -15.87 -7.08
CA MET A 1 -8.23 -14.59 -6.37
C MET A 1 -8.81 -14.93 -5.03
N GLU A 2 -8.26 -14.40 -3.95
CA GLU A 2 -8.76 -14.63 -2.60
C GLU A 2 -9.62 -13.43 -2.19
N THR A 3 -10.67 -13.66 -1.41
CA THR A 3 -11.58 -12.61 -0.98
C THR A 3 -12.02 -12.82 0.46
N TRP A 4 -12.21 -11.73 1.18
CA TRP A 4 -12.74 -11.72 2.54
C TRP A 4 -13.68 -10.53 2.71
N VAL A 5 -14.56 -10.62 3.71
CA VAL A 5 -15.55 -9.57 4.01
C VAL A 5 -15.21 -8.78 5.27
N ASP A 6 -14.28 -9.29 6.08
CA ASP A 6 -13.85 -8.70 7.35
C ASP A 6 -12.32 -8.56 7.40
N LEU A 7 -11.89 -7.62 8.24
CA LEU A 7 -10.49 -7.42 8.61
C LEU A 7 -10.29 -7.80 10.08
N LYS A 8 -9.11 -8.33 10.42
CA LYS A 8 -8.76 -8.63 11.80
C LYS A 8 -7.63 -7.76 12.31
N LEU A 9 -7.69 -7.40 13.58
CA LEU A 9 -6.59 -6.86 14.34
C LEU A 9 -6.18 -7.88 15.40
N ASP A 10 -4.88 -8.01 15.62
CA ASP A 10 -4.31 -8.79 16.70
C ASP A 10 -3.34 -7.87 17.46
N LEU A 11 -3.82 -7.28 18.55
CA LEU A 11 -3.04 -6.40 19.41
C LEU A 11 -2.52 -7.22 20.59
N LEU A 12 -1.22 -7.54 20.59
CA LEU A 12 -0.57 -8.25 21.70
C LEU A 12 -1.26 -9.59 22.07
N GLY A 13 -1.89 -10.26 21.09
CA GLY A 13 -2.64 -11.51 21.28
C GLY A 13 -4.15 -11.32 21.39
N GLU A 14 -4.63 -10.11 21.66
CA GLU A 14 -6.06 -9.78 21.69
C GLU A 14 -6.59 -9.55 20.26
N LYS A 15 -7.49 -10.44 19.83
CA LYS A 15 -8.01 -10.46 18.46
C LYS A 15 -9.35 -9.73 18.36
N ILE A 16 -9.44 -8.79 17.44
CA ILE A 16 -10.65 -8.01 17.14
C ILE A 16 -11.01 -8.21 15.68
N VAL A 17 -12.30 -8.44 15.43
CA VAL A 17 -12.85 -8.49 14.08
C VAL A 17 -13.49 -7.14 13.77
N LEU A 18 -13.11 -6.56 12.64
CA LEU A 18 -13.71 -5.37 12.07
C LEU A 18 -14.58 -5.81 10.89
N ASP A 19 -15.87 -5.91 11.14
CA ASP A 19 -16.86 -6.39 10.18
C ASP A 19 -17.06 -5.41 9.01
N GLY A 20 -17.38 -5.96 7.84
CA GLY A 20 -17.74 -5.18 6.64
C GLY A 20 -16.58 -4.48 5.93
N ILE A 21 -15.33 -4.78 6.31
CA ILE A 21 -14.13 -4.33 5.59
C ILE A 21 -13.64 -5.43 4.64
N GLY A 22 -14.24 -5.47 3.46
CA GLY A 22 -13.90 -6.47 2.44
C GLY A 22 -12.63 -6.16 1.66
N PHE A 23 -11.89 -7.22 1.29
CA PHE A 23 -10.70 -7.13 0.44
C PHE A 23 -10.65 -8.30 -0.55
N ALA A 24 -9.98 -8.06 -1.68
CA ALA A 24 -9.60 -9.08 -2.64
C ALA A 24 -8.09 -9.03 -2.87
N SER A 25 -7.47 -10.19 -3.08
CA SER A 25 -6.04 -10.31 -3.35
C SER A 25 -5.74 -11.32 -4.46
N ILE A 26 -4.62 -11.10 -5.14
CA ILE A 26 -4.10 -11.96 -6.19
C ILE A 26 -2.57 -11.89 -6.18
N GLY A 27 -1.90 -13.00 -6.48
CA GLY A 27 -0.46 -13.00 -6.69
C GLY A 27 -0.06 -12.05 -7.82
N ARG A 28 0.94 -11.19 -7.57
CA ARG A 28 1.38 -10.16 -8.53
C ARG A 28 1.81 -10.77 -9.87
N LEU A 29 2.54 -11.89 -9.84
CA LEU A 29 2.94 -12.59 -11.07
C LEU A 29 1.72 -13.06 -11.88
N LYS A 30 0.70 -13.61 -11.20
CA LYS A 30 -0.52 -14.07 -11.87
C LYS A 30 -1.30 -12.90 -12.49
N LEU A 31 -1.38 -11.75 -11.80
CA LEU A 31 -1.98 -10.55 -12.37
C LEU A 31 -1.23 -10.07 -13.62
N LEU A 32 0.12 -10.04 -13.57
CA LEU A 32 0.93 -9.65 -14.72
C LEU A 32 0.78 -10.61 -15.90
N GLN A 33 0.64 -11.92 -15.66
CA GLN A 33 0.35 -12.91 -16.71
C GLN A 33 -0.99 -12.62 -17.38
N ILE A 34 -2.05 -12.39 -16.61
CA ILE A 34 -3.39 -12.06 -17.14
C ILE A 34 -3.33 -10.79 -17.99
N LEU A 35 -2.63 -9.75 -17.52
CA LEU A 35 -2.47 -8.51 -18.28
C LEU A 35 -1.64 -8.73 -19.55
N GLY A 36 -0.59 -9.56 -19.49
CA GLY A 36 0.23 -9.92 -20.64
C GLY A 36 -0.52 -10.71 -21.70
N GLU A 37 -1.32 -11.70 -21.29
CA GLU A 37 -2.25 -12.43 -22.17
C GLU A 37 -3.20 -11.45 -22.87
N ARG A 38 -3.77 -10.50 -22.11
CA ARG A 38 -4.69 -9.50 -22.68
C ARG A 38 -4.01 -8.56 -23.68
N LEU A 39 -2.74 -8.20 -23.46
CA LEU A 39 -1.97 -7.40 -24.43
C LEU A 39 -1.75 -8.18 -25.73
N ALA A 40 -1.45 -9.47 -25.65
CA ALA A 40 -1.26 -10.34 -26.81
C ALA A 40 -2.55 -10.48 -27.64
N GLU A 41 -3.71 -10.62 -26.99
CA GLU A 41 -5.02 -10.70 -27.66
C GLU A 41 -5.33 -9.46 -28.52
N ILE A 42 -4.85 -8.28 -28.12
CA ILE A 42 -5.06 -7.03 -28.84
C ILE A 42 -3.87 -6.63 -29.73
N GLY A 43 -2.90 -7.53 -29.92
CA GLY A 43 -1.74 -7.32 -30.80
C GLY A 43 -0.69 -6.35 -30.25
N VAL A 44 -0.71 -6.02 -28.96
CA VAL A 44 0.35 -5.23 -28.34
C VAL A 44 1.50 -6.17 -27.96
N VAL A 45 2.69 -5.89 -28.47
CA VAL A 45 3.90 -6.71 -28.26
C VAL A 45 4.87 -5.99 -27.30
N PRO A 46 4.96 -6.40 -26.03
CA PRO A 46 5.93 -5.84 -25.10
C PRO A 46 7.36 -6.17 -25.53
N LYS A 47 8.27 -5.19 -25.40
CA LYS A 47 9.71 -5.40 -25.57
C LYS A 47 10.39 -5.49 -24.21
N TYR A 48 10.66 -6.72 -23.77
CA TYR A 48 11.37 -6.97 -22.51
C TYR A 48 12.87 -6.70 -22.62
N SER A 49 13.55 -6.62 -21.47
CA SER A 49 15.00 -6.38 -21.37
C SER A 49 15.51 -5.16 -22.14
N THR A 50 14.63 -4.17 -22.36
CA THR A 50 14.94 -2.92 -23.06
C THR A 50 14.92 -1.77 -22.05
N SER A 51 16.02 -1.61 -21.32
CA SER A 51 16.19 -0.46 -20.43
C SER A 51 16.58 0.78 -21.23
N LEU A 52 15.86 1.88 -21.03
CA LEU A 52 16.23 3.16 -21.61
C LEU A 52 17.35 3.77 -20.77
N ASN A 53 18.32 4.43 -21.42
CA ASN A 53 19.36 5.23 -20.75
C ASN A 53 19.09 6.74 -20.87
N ASN A 54 18.23 7.13 -21.81
CA ASN A 54 17.72 8.48 -21.99
C ASN A 54 16.46 8.44 -22.87
N LEU A 55 15.68 9.53 -22.82
CA LEU A 55 14.45 9.63 -23.61
C LEU A 55 14.65 9.95 -25.09
N LYS A 56 15.87 10.22 -25.58
CA LYS A 56 16.10 10.48 -27.03
C LYS A 56 15.72 9.26 -27.88
N GLN A 57 15.82 8.06 -27.32
CA GLN A 57 15.39 6.82 -27.97
C GLN A 57 13.87 6.78 -28.27
N LEU A 58 13.09 7.65 -27.62
CA LEU A 58 11.64 7.77 -27.79
C LEU A 58 11.22 9.07 -28.50
N GLN A 59 12.16 9.85 -29.03
CA GLN A 59 11.87 11.20 -29.56
C GLN A 59 10.87 11.21 -30.72
N ASP A 60 10.81 10.13 -31.52
CA ASP A 60 9.93 10.01 -32.68
C ASP A 60 8.54 9.44 -32.32
N ARG A 61 8.19 9.39 -31.03
CA ARG A 61 6.89 8.88 -30.56
C ARG A 61 5.92 10.03 -30.38
N ASP A 62 4.68 9.85 -30.84
CA ASP A 62 3.62 10.84 -30.68
C ASP A 62 3.25 11.07 -29.21
N LEU A 63 3.32 10.03 -28.38
CA LEU A 63 3.04 10.05 -26.95
C LEU A 63 4.02 9.15 -26.19
N ILE A 64 4.51 9.64 -25.05
CA ILE A 64 5.33 8.88 -24.10
C ILE A 64 4.59 8.80 -22.76
N ILE A 65 4.31 7.57 -22.30
CA ILE A 65 3.68 7.31 -21.00
C ILE A 65 4.73 6.80 -20.03
N GLY A 66 5.03 7.58 -18.99
CA GLY A 66 5.84 7.16 -17.85
C GLY A 66 5.02 6.33 -16.88
N ALA A 67 5.15 5.01 -16.99
CA ALA A 67 4.57 4.01 -16.09
C ALA A 67 5.67 3.12 -15.47
N ASP A 68 6.87 3.68 -15.34
CA ASP A 68 8.13 3.04 -14.92
C ASP A 68 8.39 3.10 -13.41
N GLY A 69 7.33 3.35 -12.64
CA GLY A 69 7.32 3.28 -11.18
C GLY A 69 8.09 4.40 -10.48
N LEU A 70 8.35 4.22 -9.18
CA LEU A 70 8.97 5.24 -8.33
C LEU A 70 10.28 5.80 -8.91
N ASN A 71 11.12 4.98 -9.54
CA ASN A 71 12.41 5.38 -10.11
C ASN A 71 12.28 5.86 -11.57
N SER A 72 11.18 6.56 -11.89
CA SER A 72 10.81 6.92 -13.26
C SER A 72 11.84 7.79 -13.97
N MET A 73 12.41 7.28 -15.06
CA MET A 73 13.26 8.07 -15.97
C MET A 73 12.44 9.14 -16.69
N VAL A 74 11.17 8.87 -16.98
CA VAL A 74 10.30 9.83 -17.66
C VAL A 74 10.06 11.06 -16.77
N ARG A 75 9.85 10.84 -15.47
CA ARG A 75 9.68 11.93 -14.50
C ARG A 75 10.97 12.73 -14.30
N GLU A 76 12.13 12.09 -14.28
CA GLU A 76 13.43 12.76 -14.17
C GLU A 76 13.79 13.61 -15.41
N ALA A 77 13.07 13.45 -16.52
CA ALA A 77 13.25 14.30 -17.68
C ALA A 77 12.72 15.72 -17.45
N SER A 78 13.28 16.69 -18.19
CA SER A 78 12.89 18.09 -18.07
C SER A 78 11.39 18.30 -18.26
N GLY A 79 10.79 19.11 -17.38
CA GLY A 79 9.41 19.57 -17.49
C GLY A 79 8.43 18.96 -16.50
N PHE A 80 8.86 18.04 -15.63
CA PHE A 80 8.12 17.61 -14.46
C PHE A 80 8.69 18.23 -13.19
N LEU A 81 7.81 18.78 -12.35
CA LEU A 81 8.15 19.26 -11.02
C LEU A 81 7.62 18.25 -10.01
N PHE A 82 8.51 17.67 -9.21
CA PHE A 82 8.14 16.65 -8.23
C PHE A 82 8.99 16.75 -6.97
N GLU A 83 8.46 16.19 -5.89
CA GLU A 83 9.09 16.13 -4.58
C GLU A 83 8.96 14.70 -4.04
N ILE A 84 9.99 14.23 -3.34
CA ILE A 84 10.01 12.94 -2.66
C ILE A 84 10.39 13.18 -1.20
N ASP A 85 9.45 12.91 -0.30
CA ASP A 85 9.71 12.82 1.13
C ASP A 85 9.84 11.34 1.54
N LEU A 86 10.44 11.08 2.70
CA LEU A 86 10.47 9.75 3.29
C LEU A 86 9.67 9.74 4.59
N LEU A 87 8.85 8.71 4.77
CA LEU A 87 8.34 8.33 6.10
C LEU A 87 9.50 7.93 7.02
N SER A 88 9.29 7.92 8.34
CA SER A 88 10.35 7.61 9.29
C SER A 88 10.39 6.13 9.68
N ASN A 89 9.26 5.42 9.57
CA ASN A 89 9.14 4.00 9.83
C ASN A 89 9.86 3.16 8.77
N PHE A 90 10.35 2.00 9.19
CA PHE A 90 11.03 1.06 8.31
C PHE A 90 10.12 -0.13 8.05
N PHE A 91 10.07 -0.59 6.80
CA PHE A 91 9.29 -1.77 6.43
C PHE A 91 10.04 -2.68 5.45
N ALA A 92 9.68 -3.96 5.45
CA ALA A 92 10.11 -4.96 4.47
C ALA A 92 8.95 -5.88 4.08
N TRP A 93 9.00 -6.38 2.86
CA TRP A 93 7.95 -7.23 2.28
C TRP A 93 8.43 -8.67 2.20
N TYR A 94 7.76 -9.59 2.88
CA TYR A 94 8.05 -11.03 2.82
C TYR A 94 6.86 -11.81 2.28
N GLY A 95 7.12 -13.05 1.88
CA GLY A 95 6.11 -14.09 1.72
C GLY A 95 6.16 -15.10 2.86
N THR A 96 5.15 -15.96 2.96
CA THR A 96 5.18 -17.16 3.81
C THR A 96 4.20 -18.18 3.25
N ARG A 97 4.41 -19.47 3.56
CA ARG A 97 3.45 -20.54 3.25
C ARG A 97 2.32 -20.61 4.28
N LYS A 98 2.42 -19.90 5.41
CA LYS A 98 1.31 -19.76 6.35
C LYS A 98 0.13 -19.11 5.64
N THR A 99 -0.97 -19.84 5.50
CA THR A 99 -2.19 -19.33 4.86
C THR A 99 -3.09 -18.64 5.88
N PHE A 100 -3.42 -17.37 5.66
CA PHE A 100 -4.32 -16.61 6.54
C PHE A 100 -5.74 -16.58 5.99
N SER A 101 -6.73 -16.77 6.85
CA SER A 101 -8.16 -16.80 6.50
C SER A 101 -8.79 -15.41 6.32
N SER A 102 -8.03 -14.34 6.57
CA SER A 102 -8.47 -12.95 6.52
C SER A 102 -7.25 -12.05 6.40
N LEU A 103 -7.44 -10.84 5.85
CA LEU A 103 -6.46 -9.77 6.01
C LEU A 103 -6.39 -9.40 7.48
N THR A 104 -5.19 -9.46 8.05
CA THR A 104 -4.96 -9.23 9.48
C THR A 104 -3.78 -8.30 9.68
N GLN A 105 -3.89 -7.43 10.68
CA GLN A 105 -2.80 -6.62 11.18
C GLN A 105 -2.42 -7.11 12.57
N THR A 106 -1.15 -7.45 12.77
CA THR A 106 -0.69 -8.04 14.02
C THR A 106 0.41 -7.20 14.64
N PHE A 107 0.19 -6.76 15.87
CA PHE A 107 1.07 -5.87 16.61
C PHE A 107 1.71 -6.65 17.77
N ARG A 108 3.04 -6.60 17.85
CA ARG A 108 3.84 -7.31 18.85
C ARG A 108 4.88 -6.37 19.45
N ASN A 109 5.17 -6.55 20.73
CA ASN A 109 6.33 -5.94 21.36
C ASN A 109 7.56 -6.84 21.17
N SER A 110 8.71 -6.21 20.96
CA SER A 110 10.02 -6.85 21.02
C SER A 110 10.84 -6.25 22.19
N PRO A 111 12.02 -6.80 22.52
CA PRO A 111 12.92 -6.18 23.50
C PRO A 111 13.36 -4.75 23.16
N TRP A 112 13.21 -4.33 21.90
CA TRP A 112 13.64 -3.01 21.42
C TRP A 112 12.49 -2.03 21.20
N GLY A 113 11.24 -2.49 21.26
CA GLY A 113 10.07 -1.70 20.89
C GLY A 113 9.11 -2.44 19.95
N PRO A 114 8.08 -1.76 19.43
CA PRO A 114 6.98 -2.39 18.74
C PRO A 114 7.24 -2.74 17.27
N PHE A 115 6.58 -3.79 16.81
CA PHE A 115 6.54 -4.24 15.42
C PHE A 115 5.09 -4.47 15.01
N ASN A 116 4.77 -4.20 13.74
CA ASN A 116 3.52 -4.59 13.11
C ASN A 116 3.79 -5.51 11.91
N ALA A 117 2.89 -6.47 11.69
CA ALA A 117 2.81 -7.28 10.49
C ALA A 117 1.46 -7.15 9.79
N HIS A 118 1.48 -6.84 8.48
CA HIS A 118 0.32 -6.88 7.59
C HIS A 118 0.36 -8.20 6.84
N HIS A 119 -0.62 -9.07 7.05
CA HIS A 119 -0.62 -10.38 6.41
C HIS A 119 -1.97 -10.79 5.83
N TYR A 120 -1.90 -11.44 4.67
CA TYR A 120 -3.06 -11.89 3.91
C TYR A 120 -2.65 -12.92 2.85
N ARG A 121 -3.51 -13.91 2.63
CA ARG A 121 -3.34 -14.91 1.58
C ARG A 121 -3.53 -14.28 0.19
N TYR A 122 -2.72 -14.62 -0.81
CA TYR A 122 -2.93 -14.16 -2.20
C TYR A 122 -3.05 -15.30 -3.22
N SER A 123 -2.82 -16.53 -2.76
CA SER A 123 -3.04 -17.78 -3.48
C SER A 123 -3.31 -18.90 -2.48
N PRO A 124 -3.82 -20.07 -2.89
CA PRO A 124 -4.11 -21.16 -1.96
C PRO A 124 -2.94 -21.60 -1.07
N GLU A 125 -1.70 -21.40 -1.50
CA GLU A 125 -0.49 -21.89 -0.84
C GLU A 125 0.43 -20.79 -0.26
N MET A 126 0.12 -19.51 -0.52
CA MET A 126 1.03 -18.41 -0.18
C MET A 126 0.31 -17.17 0.33
N SER A 127 0.96 -16.53 1.30
CA SER A 127 0.54 -15.24 1.87
C SER A 127 1.63 -14.18 1.76
N THR A 128 1.18 -12.93 1.75
CA THR A 128 2.01 -11.75 1.99
C THR A 128 2.22 -11.60 3.49
N PHE A 129 3.42 -11.17 3.89
CA PHE A 129 3.75 -10.80 5.27
C PHE A 129 4.64 -9.54 5.24
N ILE A 130 4.04 -8.35 5.35
CA ILE A 130 4.78 -7.07 5.40
C ILE A 130 5.07 -6.79 6.86
N ILE A 131 6.31 -6.48 7.21
CA ILE A 131 6.68 -6.11 8.58
C ILE A 131 7.13 -4.67 8.58
N GLU A 132 6.71 -3.91 9.59
CA GLU A 132 7.12 -2.54 9.84
C GLU A 132 7.47 -2.31 11.31
N THR A 133 8.33 -1.33 11.55
CA THR A 133 8.71 -0.86 12.89
C THR A 133 9.06 0.62 12.84
N ASP A 134 8.91 1.31 13.97
CA ASP A 134 9.27 2.72 14.08
C ASP A 134 10.80 2.94 14.04
N ARG A 135 11.20 4.20 13.89
CA ARG A 135 12.62 4.58 13.79
C ARG A 135 13.41 4.21 15.05
N GLU A 136 12.85 4.43 16.23
CA GLU A 136 13.53 4.17 17.49
C GLU A 136 13.82 2.67 17.65
N THR A 137 12.83 1.83 17.42
CA THR A 137 12.95 0.36 17.45
C THR A 137 13.91 -0.13 16.38
N TRP A 138 13.89 0.45 15.18
CA TRP A 138 14.87 0.14 14.13
C TRP A 138 16.31 0.40 14.57
N GLU A 139 16.55 1.55 15.22
CA GLU A 139 17.88 1.94 15.71
C GLU A 139 18.32 1.04 16.88
N GLN A 140 17.44 0.80 17.86
CA GLN A 140 17.72 -0.02 19.05
C GLN A 140 17.95 -1.50 18.71
N SER A 141 17.19 -2.03 17.75
CA SER A 141 17.34 -3.43 17.29
C SER A 141 18.64 -3.66 16.50
N GLY A 142 19.31 -2.60 16.06
CA GLY A 142 20.51 -2.69 15.24
C GLY A 142 20.26 -3.30 13.86
N PHE A 143 19.01 -3.28 13.36
CA PHE A 143 18.65 -3.90 12.08
C PHE A 143 19.49 -3.39 10.92
N SER A 144 19.90 -2.13 10.92
CA SER A 144 20.79 -1.57 9.89
C SER A 144 22.11 -2.33 9.71
N ARG A 145 22.61 -3.00 10.76
CA ARG A 145 23.88 -3.75 10.74
C ARG A 145 23.71 -5.26 10.56
N LYS A 146 22.48 -5.77 10.63
CA LYS A 146 22.16 -7.19 10.45
C LYS A 146 22.18 -7.58 8.97
N SER A 147 22.60 -8.79 8.67
CA SER A 147 22.34 -9.44 7.39
C SER A 147 20.83 -9.64 7.17
N GLU A 148 20.43 -9.91 5.93
CA GLU A 148 19.02 -10.22 5.61
C GLU A 148 18.52 -11.43 6.41
N MET A 149 19.31 -12.50 6.50
CA MET A 149 18.94 -13.70 7.25
C MET A 149 18.78 -13.44 8.75
N GLU A 150 19.65 -12.65 9.36
CA GLU A 150 19.50 -12.28 10.78
C GLU A 150 18.22 -11.45 11.02
N ARG A 151 17.84 -10.57 10.09
CA ARG A 151 16.57 -9.82 10.20
C ARG A 151 15.37 -10.76 10.10
N ILE A 152 15.39 -11.69 9.15
CA ILE A 152 14.35 -12.73 8.98
C ILE A 152 14.19 -13.52 10.29
N GLN A 153 15.28 -14.04 10.85
CA GLN A 153 15.24 -14.81 12.10
C GLN A 153 14.67 -14.02 13.28
N VAL A 154 15.03 -12.74 13.41
CA VAL A 154 14.46 -11.88 14.45
C VAL A 154 12.95 -11.68 14.22
N CYS A 155 12.54 -11.40 12.98
CA CYS A 155 11.13 -11.24 12.64
C CYS A 155 10.31 -12.52 12.85
N GLU A 156 10.83 -13.68 12.44
CA GLU A 156 10.23 -14.99 12.69
C GLU A 156 10.03 -15.23 14.18
N LYS A 157 11.00 -14.84 15.01
CA LYS A 157 10.89 -14.95 16.47
C LYS A 157 9.84 -14.01 17.05
N ILE A 158 9.76 -12.77 16.57
CA ILE A 158 8.76 -11.78 17.04
C ILE A 158 7.33 -12.24 16.73
N PHE A 159 7.13 -12.88 15.58
CA PHE A 159 5.82 -13.31 15.08
C PHE A 159 5.63 -14.83 15.10
N GLU A 160 6.31 -15.56 16.01
CA GLU A 160 6.31 -17.02 16.02
C GLU A 160 4.90 -17.61 16.19
N ASP A 161 4.07 -16.96 17.00
CA ASP A 161 2.68 -17.35 17.26
C ASP A 161 1.75 -17.11 16.07
N VAL A 162 2.14 -16.21 15.16
CA VAL A 162 1.39 -15.86 13.94
C VAL A 162 1.80 -16.75 12.77
N LEU A 163 3.10 -16.99 12.63
CA LEU A 163 3.69 -17.77 11.55
C LEU A 163 3.49 -19.27 11.74
N ASP A 164 3.29 -19.74 12.97
CA ASP A 164 2.94 -21.13 13.27
C ASP A 164 3.99 -22.12 12.71
N GLY A 165 5.27 -21.75 12.86
CA GLY A 165 6.43 -22.52 12.39
C GLY A 165 6.78 -22.36 10.90
N GLU A 166 5.98 -21.66 10.11
CA GLU A 166 6.30 -21.40 8.70
C GLU A 166 7.31 -20.25 8.55
N PRO A 167 8.33 -20.40 7.68
CA PRO A 167 9.36 -19.38 7.53
C PRO A 167 8.87 -18.15 6.78
N LEU A 168 9.58 -17.04 6.99
CA LEU A 168 9.51 -15.87 6.12
C LEU A 168 10.38 -16.10 4.88
N ILE A 169 9.79 -15.87 3.71
CA ILE A 169 10.42 -16.03 2.42
C ILE A 169 10.77 -14.63 1.89
N SER A 170 12.07 -14.36 1.75
CA SER A 170 12.55 -13.14 1.10
C SER A 170 12.47 -13.24 -0.43
N ASN A 171 12.22 -12.10 -1.06
CA ASN A 171 12.40 -11.89 -2.49
C ASN A 171 13.12 -10.54 -2.70
N HIS A 172 14.36 -10.45 -2.22
CA HIS A 172 15.09 -9.19 -2.05
C HIS A 172 14.37 -8.21 -1.13
N SER A 173 14.01 -8.71 0.06
CA SER A 173 13.26 -7.98 1.08
C SER A 173 14.14 -6.93 1.76
N ILE A 174 14.25 -5.77 1.12
CA ILE A 174 15.02 -4.63 1.62
C ILE A 174 14.17 -3.85 2.61
N TRP A 175 14.69 -3.70 3.83
CA TRP A 175 14.14 -2.76 4.80
C TRP A 175 14.42 -1.33 4.39
N ARG A 176 13.37 -0.51 4.27
CA ARG A 176 13.47 0.86 3.82
C ARG A 176 12.33 1.70 4.38
N ASN A 177 12.50 3.01 4.28
CA ASN A 177 11.43 3.97 4.50
C ASN A 177 10.53 4.08 3.26
N PHE A 178 9.25 4.36 3.46
CA PHE A 178 8.33 4.55 2.34
C PHE A 178 8.50 5.94 1.72
N PRO A 179 8.72 6.05 0.40
CA PRO A 179 8.84 7.33 -0.28
C PRO A 179 7.46 7.89 -0.64
N ILE A 180 7.21 9.13 -0.26
CA ILE A 180 6.03 9.91 -0.63
C ILE A 180 6.39 10.77 -1.83
N LEU A 181 6.02 10.32 -3.02
CA LEU A 181 6.20 11.03 -4.27
C LEU A 181 4.98 11.91 -4.57
N ARG A 182 5.22 13.18 -4.86
CA ARG A 182 4.18 14.11 -5.35
C ARG A 182 4.68 14.80 -6.62
N CYS A 183 3.95 14.64 -7.72
CA CYS A 183 4.18 15.41 -8.94
C CYS A 183 3.22 16.60 -9.02
N LYS A 184 3.77 17.80 -9.15
CA LYS A 184 3.00 19.04 -9.34
C LYS A 184 2.36 19.10 -10.73
N ASN A 185 3.07 18.63 -11.75
CA ASN A 185 2.61 18.57 -13.14
C ASN A 185 2.60 17.11 -13.58
N TRP A 186 1.54 16.67 -14.25
CA TRP A 186 1.37 15.27 -14.67
C TRP A 186 1.77 15.04 -16.12
N CYS A 187 1.76 16.13 -16.89
CA CYS A 187 2.02 16.15 -18.31
C CYS A 187 3.11 17.18 -18.66
N SER A 188 3.93 16.87 -19.67
CA SER A 188 4.93 17.80 -20.20
C SER A 188 5.17 17.56 -21.69
N GLY A 189 4.72 18.48 -22.54
CA GLY A 189 4.70 18.28 -23.99
C GLY A 189 3.86 17.05 -24.36
N ASN A 190 4.47 16.08 -25.03
CA ASN A 190 3.87 14.79 -25.38
C ASN A 190 4.11 13.68 -24.35
N LYS A 191 4.49 14.03 -23.11
CA LYS A 191 4.78 13.07 -22.05
C LYS A 191 3.73 13.15 -20.96
N VAL A 192 3.37 12.01 -20.36
CA VAL A 192 2.44 11.91 -19.23
C VAL A 192 2.90 10.85 -18.25
N LEU A 193 2.73 11.08 -16.96
CA LEU A 193 3.06 10.11 -15.89
C LEU A 193 1.77 9.45 -15.36
N ILE A 194 1.83 8.16 -15.03
CA ILE A 194 0.75 7.40 -14.38
C ILE A 194 1.28 6.43 -13.31
N GLY A 195 0.44 6.03 -12.37
CA GLY A 195 0.81 5.08 -11.31
C GLY A 195 1.97 5.60 -10.46
N ASP A 196 2.84 4.69 -10.00
CA ASP A 196 3.96 5.00 -9.10
C ASP A 196 5.02 5.95 -9.69
N ALA A 197 5.00 6.18 -11.02
CA ALA A 197 5.84 7.22 -11.65
C ALA A 197 5.32 8.63 -11.37
N LEU A 198 4.02 8.77 -11.13
CA LEU A 198 3.31 10.02 -10.91
C LEU A 198 3.13 10.34 -9.40
N HIS A 199 2.74 9.33 -8.62
CA HIS A 199 2.44 9.47 -7.19
C HIS A 199 2.64 8.14 -6.49
N THR A 200 2.99 8.14 -5.21
CA THR A 200 2.95 6.93 -4.40
C THR A 200 1.78 6.96 -3.41
N ALA A 201 1.17 5.79 -3.19
CA ALA A 201 0.22 5.57 -2.12
C ALA A 201 0.75 4.50 -1.17
N HIS A 202 0.80 4.84 0.12
CA HIS A 202 1.23 3.92 1.17
C HIS A 202 0.43 2.62 1.13
N PHE A 203 1.11 1.49 1.34
CA PHE A 203 0.53 0.15 1.19
C PHE A 203 -0.59 -0.14 2.20
N SER A 204 -0.70 0.65 3.28
CA SER A 204 -1.72 0.51 4.33
C SER A 204 -3.18 0.60 3.87
N ILE A 205 -3.44 1.19 2.71
CA ILE A 205 -4.77 1.27 2.11
C ILE A 205 -4.95 0.34 0.90
N GLY A 206 -3.94 -0.49 0.59
CA GLY A 206 -4.00 -1.51 -0.46
C GLY A 206 -4.35 -1.01 -1.86
N SER A 207 -4.13 0.28 -2.16
CA SER A 207 -4.72 0.93 -3.34
C SER A 207 -3.75 1.23 -4.47
N GLY A 208 -2.43 1.04 -4.33
CA GLY A 208 -1.45 1.42 -5.37
C GLY A 208 -1.77 0.88 -6.78
N THR A 209 -2.00 -0.43 -6.90
CA THR A 209 -2.38 -1.05 -8.18
C THR A 209 -3.73 -0.56 -8.70
N ARG A 210 -4.72 -0.36 -7.82
CA ARG A 210 -6.02 0.18 -8.19
C ARG A 210 -5.88 1.60 -8.76
N LEU A 211 -5.09 2.45 -8.12
CA LEU A 211 -4.83 3.82 -8.58
C LEU A 211 -4.16 3.82 -9.96
N ALA A 212 -3.13 3.00 -10.17
CA ALA A 212 -2.46 2.90 -11.47
C ALA A 212 -3.41 2.47 -12.61
N LEU A 213 -4.31 1.52 -12.33
CA LEU A 213 -5.33 1.07 -13.30
C LEU A 213 -6.37 2.16 -13.57
N GLU A 214 -6.82 2.88 -12.53
CA GLU A 214 -7.75 4.00 -12.69
C GLU A 214 -7.11 5.18 -13.45
N ASP A 215 -5.82 5.47 -13.22
CA ASP A 215 -5.06 6.47 -13.97
C ASP A 215 -4.97 6.07 -15.45
N SER A 216 -4.67 4.80 -15.72
CA SER A 216 -4.61 4.25 -17.08
C SER A 216 -5.95 4.36 -17.80
N LEU A 217 -7.05 4.06 -17.11
CA LEU A 217 -8.40 4.14 -17.65
C LEU A 217 -8.81 5.59 -17.94
N ALA A 218 -8.50 6.51 -17.03
CA ALA A 218 -8.79 7.93 -17.23
C ALA A 218 -8.00 8.51 -18.40
N LEU A 219 -6.72 8.18 -18.52
CA LEU A 219 -5.89 8.59 -19.66
C LEU A 219 -6.44 8.04 -20.98
N ALA A 220 -6.77 6.73 -21.03
CA ALA A 220 -7.30 6.10 -22.23
C ALA A 220 -8.64 6.72 -22.68
N ARG A 221 -9.53 7.06 -21.73
CA ARG A 221 -10.78 7.78 -22.03
C ARG A 221 -10.50 9.16 -22.59
N SER A 222 -9.62 9.93 -21.94
CA SER A 222 -9.31 11.28 -22.39
C SER A 222 -8.69 11.31 -23.79
N LEU A 223 -7.79 10.38 -24.10
CA LEU A 223 -7.22 10.19 -25.44
C LEU A 223 -8.30 9.84 -26.48
N LYS A 224 -9.23 8.95 -26.13
CA LYS A 224 -10.33 8.57 -27.01
C LYS A 224 -11.25 9.76 -27.31
N ASP A 225 -11.59 10.56 -26.30
CA ASP A 225 -12.58 11.64 -26.43
C ASP A 225 -12.05 12.84 -27.23
N HIS A 226 -10.73 13.04 -27.28
CA HIS A 226 -10.09 14.15 -27.99
C HIS A 226 -9.39 13.73 -29.30
N GLY A 227 -9.37 12.44 -29.64
CA GLY A 227 -8.82 11.93 -30.89
C GLY A 227 -7.35 12.31 -31.10
N THR A 228 -7.06 13.07 -32.15
CA THR A 228 -5.69 13.50 -32.50
C THR A 228 -5.20 14.75 -31.75
N ASP A 229 -6.07 15.42 -30.99
CA ASP A 229 -5.70 16.59 -30.18
C ASP A 229 -5.08 16.14 -28.85
N LEU A 230 -3.82 15.68 -28.92
CA LEU A 230 -3.07 15.21 -27.76
C LEU A 230 -2.91 16.28 -26.66
N PRO A 231 -2.58 17.56 -26.95
CA PRO A 231 -2.51 18.60 -25.92
C PRO A 231 -3.80 18.73 -25.10
N SER A 232 -4.97 18.73 -25.76
CA SER A 232 -6.25 18.80 -25.05
C SER A 232 -6.54 17.53 -24.26
N ALA A 233 -6.25 16.35 -24.80
CA ALA A 233 -6.39 15.08 -24.09
C ALA A 233 -5.57 15.06 -22.78
N LEU A 234 -4.28 15.39 -22.84
CA LEU A 234 -3.41 15.37 -21.66
C LEU A 234 -3.82 16.41 -20.62
N LYS A 235 -4.31 17.57 -21.05
CA LYS A 235 -4.84 18.60 -20.15
C LYS A 235 -6.12 18.15 -19.46
N THR A 236 -7.06 17.56 -20.20
CA THR A 236 -8.32 17.05 -19.63
C THR A 236 -8.05 15.90 -18.67
N PHE A 237 -7.16 14.96 -19.00
CA PHE A 237 -6.73 13.90 -18.10
C PHE A 237 -6.23 14.45 -16.76
N GLU A 238 -5.29 15.40 -16.77
CA GLU A 238 -4.77 15.99 -15.53
C GLU A 238 -5.88 16.72 -14.75
N LEU A 239 -6.71 17.53 -15.41
CA LEU A 239 -7.76 18.31 -14.75
C LEU A 239 -8.81 17.43 -14.06
N GLU A 240 -9.24 16.35 -14.69
CA GLU A 240 -10.30 15.49 -14.16
C GLU A 240 -9.78 14.48 -13.14
N ARG A 241 -8.59 13.89 -13.38
CA ARG A 241 -8.08 12.81 -12.54
C ARG A 241 -7.45 13.31 -11.25
N LYS A 242 -6.75 14.45 -11.28
CA LYS A 242 -6.02 15.02 -10.14
C LYS A 242 -6.87 15.19 -8.87
N PRO A 243 -8.07 15.81 -8.87
CA PRO A 243 -8.85 15.97 -7.65
C PRO A 243 -9.36 14.64 -7.07
N ILE A 244 -9.61 13.62 -7.90
CA ILE A 244 -10.04 12.29 -7.45
C ILE A 244 -8.86 11.56 -6.81
N LEU A 245 -7.70 11.60 -7.46
CA LEU A 245 -6.49 10.97 -6.97
C LEU A 245 -6.03 11.61 -5.66
N GLN A 246 -6.01 12.95 -5.57
CA GLN A 246 -5.54 13.67 -4.38
C GLN A 246 -6.29 13.22 -3.13
N LYS A 247 -7.62 13.07 -3.20
CA LYS A 247 -8.44 12.55 -2.08
C LYS A 247 -8.04 11.15 -1.60
N LEU A 248 -7.52 10.31 -2.49
CA LEU A 248 -7.09 8.94 -2.17
C LEU A 248 -5.66 8.94 -1.62
N VAL A 249 -4.78 9.76 -2.19
CA VAL A 249 -3.41 9.95 -1.70
C VAL A 249 -3.41 10.60 -0.31
N ASP A 250 -4.25 11.61 -0.07
CA ASP A 250 -4.38 12.25 1.26
C ASP A 250 -4.83 11.25 2.33
N ALA A 251 -5.82 10.42 2.01
CA ALA A 251 -6.28 9.35 2.90
C ALA A 251 -5.19 8.28 3.13
N SER A 252 -4.38 8.00 2.10
CA SER A 252 -3.21 7.13 2.22
C SER A 252 -2.17 7.72 3.17
N LEU A 253 -1.92 9.03 3.10
CA LEU A 253 -0.96 9.74 3.94
C LEU A 253 -1.42 9.80 5.39
N GLN A 254 -2.69 10.10 5.64
CA GLN A 254 -3.25 10.03 7.00
C GLN A 254 -3.12 8.64 7.60
N SER A 255 -3.45 7.60 6.80
CA SER A 255 -3.24 6.22 7.25
C SER A 255 -1.77 5.93 7.50
N ALA A 256 -0.85 6.45 6.70
CA ALA A 256 0.58 6.26 6.90
C ALA A 256 1.07 6.94 8.18
N HIS A 257 0.61 8.17 8.47
CA HIS A 257 0.92 8.86 9.71
C HIS A 257 0.39 8.14 10.96
N TRP A 258 -0.73 7.42 10.86
CA TRP A 258 -1.16 6.52 11.94
C TRP A 258 -0.13 5.40 12.18
N TYR A 259 0.44 4.83 11.11
CA TYR A 259 1.53 3.83 11.18
C TYR A 259 2.90 4.42 11.53
N GLU A 260 3.12 5.73 11.43
CA GLU A 260 4.30 6.37 12.01
C GLU A 260 4.21 6.42 13.54
N ASN A 261 2.99 6.39 14.08
CA ASN A 261 2.70 6.58 15.51
C ASN A 261 2.02 5.35 16.14
N PHE A 262 2.10 4.18 15.51
CA PHE A 262 1.38 2.99 15.98
C PHE A 262 1.84 2.54 17.37
N ALA A 263 3.10 2.80 17.74
CA ALA A 263 3.65 2.56 19.07
C ALA A 263 2.83 3.21 20.19
N GLU A 264 2.40 4.47 19.99
CA GLU A 264 1.56 5.18 20.95
C GLU A 264 0.15 4.61 20.97
N ASN A 265 -0.40 4.27 19.79
CA ASN A 265 -1.71 3.64 19.69
C ASN A 265 -1.76 2.29 20.40
N MET A 266 -0.68 1.50 20.37
CA MET A 266 -0.60 0.20 21.06
C MET A 266 -0.75 0.29 22.59
N LYS A 267 -0.66 1.49 23.18
CA LYS A 267 -0.90 1.71 24.62
C LYS A 267 -2.39 1.75 24.97
N LEU A 268 -3.26 1.88 23.97
CA LEU A 268 -4.71 1.91 24.16
C LEU A 268 -5.25 0.50 24.43
N PRO A 269 -6.39 0.38 25.15
CA PRO A 269 -7.17 -0.85 25.19
C PRO A 269 -7.53 -1.33 23.77
N ALA A 270 -7.59 -2.65 23.56
CA ALA A 270 -7.68 -3.23 22.21
C ALA A 270 -8.86 -2.68 21.38
N LEU A 271 -10.05 -2.52 21.99
CA LEU A 271 -11.22 -1.96 21.29
C LEU A 271 -11.06 -0.48 20.92
N GLU A 272 -10.36 0.31 21.76
CA GLU A 272 -10.07 1.71 21.46
C GLU A 272 -9.00 1.83 20.37
N PHE A 273 -7.95 1.00 20.44
CA PHE A 273 -6.96 0.84 19.36
C PHE A 273 -7.62 0.50 18.03
N ALA A 274 -8.57 -0.44 18.04
CA ALA A 274 -9.31 -0.84 16.86
C ALA A 274 -10.14 0.30 16.26
N GLN A 275 -10.71 1.17 17.11
CA GLN A 275 -11.40 2.37 16.65
C GLN A 275 -10.43 3.35 15.98
N THR A 276 -9.25 3.61 16.57
CA THR A 276 -8.26 4.50 15.94
C THR A 276 -7.79 3.93 14.60
N TYR A 277 -7.61 2.61 14.53
CA TYR A 277 -7.27 1.90 13.31
C TYR A 277 -8.33 2.09 12.22
N LEU A 278 -9.62 1.94 12.54
CA LEU A 278 -10.71 2.19 11.59
C LEU A 278 -10.73 3.63 11.09
N ALA A 279 -10.49 4.59 11.98
CA ALA A 279 -10.47 6.02 11.65
C ALA A 279 -9.21 6.48 10.90
N ARG A 280 -8.16 5.65 10.81
CA ARG A 280 -6.79 6.08 10.43
C ARG A 280 -6.68 6.83 9.10
N ALA A 281 -7.55 6.52 8.13
CA ALA A 281 -7.54 7.15 6.82
C ALA A 281 -8.35 8.46 6.76
N GLY A 282 -8.95 8.88 7.88
CA GLY A 282 -9.79 10.08 8.04
C GLY A 282 -11.06 10.11 7.19
N ARG A 283 -11.47 8.95 6.65
CA ARG A 283 -12.65 8.82 5.77
C ARG A 283 -13.85 8.15 6.43
N ILE A 284 -13.65 7.55 7.61
CA ILE A 284 -14.69 6.83 8.34
C ILE A 284 -14.91 7.58 9.66
N ASP A 285 -15.99 8.36 9.69
CA ASP A 285 -16.53 8.95 10.92
C ASP A 285 -17.38 7.92 11.68
N GLU A 286 -17.84 8.26 12.88
CA GLU A 286 -18.60 7.33 13.72
C GLU A 286 -19.89 6.82 13.06
N GLU A 287 -20.57 7.67 12.27
CA GLU A 287 -21.78 7.27 11.55
C GLU A 287 -21.46 6.22 10.48
N ARG A 288 -20.41 6.43 9.70
CA ARG A 288 -19.92 5.44 8.72
C ARG A 288 -19.42 4.18 9.40
N MET A 289 -18.81 4.26 10.59
CA MET A 289 -18.43 3.06 11.34
C MET A 289 -19.66 2.26 11.77
N ARG A 290 -20.73 2.91 12.24
CA ARG A 290 -21.98 2.22 12.59
C ARG A 290 -22.61 1.51 11.40
N ILE A 291 -22.50 2.10 10.20
CA ILE A 291 -23.03 1.51 8.96
C ILE A 291 -22.16 0.34 8.49
N ASN A 292 -20.83 0.53 8.45
CA ASN A 292 -19.93 -0.43 7.82
C ASN A 292 -19.48 -1.55 8.77
N SER A 293 -19.38 -1.28 10.07
CA SER A 293 -18.92 -2.23 11.10
C SER A 293 -19.85 -2.22 12.33
N PRO A 294 -21.16 -2.50 12.14
CA PRO A 294 -22.15 -2.45 13.22
C PRO A 294 -21.84 -3.40 14.39
N ILE A 295 -21.27 -4.58 14.13
CA ILE A 295 -20.98 -5.57 15.18
C ILE A 295 -19.85 -5.05 16.08
N PHE A 296 -18.75 -4.58 15.48
CA PHE A 296 -17.64 -3.98 16.20
C PHE A 296 -18.10 -2.76 17.03
N ILE A 297 -18.89 -1.85 16.46
CA ILE A 297 -19.34 -0.65 17.19
C ILE A 297 -20.22 -1.01 18.39
N ALA A 298 -21.12 -1.98 18.24
CA ALA A 298 -21.94 -2.45 19.36
C ALA A 298 -21.09 -3.07 20.49
N GLU A 299 -19.95 -3.68 20.17
CA GLU A 299 -18.98 -4.17 21.16
C GLU A 299 -18.25 -3.04 21.87
N LEU A 300 -17.74 -2.05 21.12
CA LEU A 300 -17.07 -0.87 21.64
C LEU A 300 -17.95 -0.07 22.61
N GLU A 301 -19.23 0.13 22.27
CA GLU A 301 -20.19 0.84 23.13
C GLU A 301 -20.47 0.09 24.44
N ARG A 302 -20.60 -1.25 24.38
CA ARG A 302 -20.77 -2.09 25.56
C ARG A 302 -19.55 -2.03 26.48
N TYR A 303 -18.34 -2.02 25.91
CA TYR A 303 -17.10 -1.85 26.65
C TYR A 303 -17.06 -0.50 27.39
N ARG A 304 -17.28 0.61 26.68
CA ARG A 304 -17.30 1.97 27.28
C ARG A 304 -18.32 2.12 28.40
N SER A 305 -19.51 1.54 28.22
CA SER A 305 -20.58 1.57 29.22
C SER A 305 -20.22 0.83 30.51
N LYS A 306 -19.36 -0.20 30.44
CA LYS A 306 -18.84 -0.90 31.62
C LYS A 306 -17.73 -0.11 32.30
N SER A 307 -16.79 0.43 31.52
CA SER A 307 -15.66 1.20 32.04
C SER A 307 -16.12 2.45 32.82
N LEU A 308 -17.16 3.14 32.34
CA LEU A 308 -17.78 4.29 33.02
C LEU A 308 -18.50 3.94 34.33
N LYS A 309 -18.86 2.67 34.54
CA LYS A 309 -19.52 2.22 35.78
C LYS A 309 -18.51 1.73 36.83
N SER A 310 -17.27 1.47 36.42
CA SER A 310 -16.17 1.03 37.29
C SER A 310 -15.22 2.15 37.72
N SER A 311 -15.37 3.34 37.14
CA SER A 311 -14.68 4.60 37.52
C SER A 311 -15.52 5.41 38.50
#